data_AF-G9KCP0-F1
#
_entry.id   AF-G9KCP0-F1
#
_cell.length_a   1.000
_cell.length_b   1.000
_cell.length_c   1.000
_cell.angle_alpha   90.00
_cell.angle_beta   90.00
_cell.angle_gamma   90.00
#
_symmetry.space_group_name_H-M   'P 1'
#
loop_
_entity.id
_entity.type
_entity.pdbx_description
1 polymer ?
#
loop_
_entity_poly.entity_id
_entity_poly.type
_entity_poly.pdbx_seq_one_letter_code
_entity_poly.pdbx_strand_id
1 'polypeptide(L)'
;WVDTVWELDFTETEPLDPSIEAEILETGLNAFTKLYESVFPFATEEHGSTESIWTFFIENSISHRALVALFYHFVQTVHKKSVSVQYRQYGLHAAGLYFLLLEVPGSVANQVFHQVMFDKCIQILKKSWPQESNLNRKRKKEQPKNSEANPRGNRKRGKPPRKEDI
;
A
#
# COMPACT_ATOMS: atom_id res chain seq x y z
N TRP A 1 16.87 17.94 -3.92
CA TRP A 1 15.72 16.99 -3.95
C TRP A 1 14.65 17.35 -2.93
N VAL A 2 14.94 17.36 -1.62
CA VAL A 2 13.94 17.73 -0.60
C VAL A 2 13.32 19.09 -0.91
N ASP A 3 14.12 20.14 -1.11
CA ASP A 3 13.58 21.47 -1.41
C ASP A 3 12.67 21.46 -2.64
N THR A 4 13.07 20.78 -3.71
CA THR A 4 12.26 20.60 -4.92
C THR A 4 10.92 19.91 -4.65
N VAL A 5 10.89 18.88 -3.79
CA VAL A 5 9.64 18.20 -3.42
C VAL A 5 8.67 19.14 -2.72
N TRP A 6 9.20 20.00 -1.85
CA TRP A 6 8.43 20.98 -1.10
C TRP A 6 8.01 22.17 -1.97
N GLU A 7 8.88 22.67 -2.85
CA GLU A 7 8.58 23.75 -3.79
C GLU A 7 7.51 23.35 -4.82
N LEU A 8 7.47 22.08 -5.19
CA LEU A 8 6.45 21.52 -6.09
C LEU A 8 5.22 21.00 -5.34
N ASP A 9 5.06 21.30 -4.05
CA ASP A 9 3.89 20.92 -3.24
C ASP A 9 3.53 19.42 -3.34
N PHE A 10 4.54 18.55 -3.39
CA PHE A 10 4.33 17.09 -3.47
C PHE A 10 3.54 16.67 -4.72
N THR A 11 3.65 17.44 -5.81
CA THR A 11 3.16 17.10 -7.14
C THR A 11 4.22 16.31 -7.93
N GLU A 12 4.13 16.21 -9.25
CA GLU A 12 5.09 15.42 -10.05
C GLU A 12 6.53 15.94 -9.85
N THR A 13 7.32 15.23 -9.03
CA THR A 13 8.70 15.56 -8.70
C THR A 13 9.65 14.55 -9.31
N GLU A 14 10.92 14.94 -9.42
CA GLU A 14 12.00 13.98 -9.70
C GLU A 14 12.00 12.85 -8.66
N PRO A 15 12.29 11.60 -9.07
CA PRO A 15 12.39 10.48 -8.15
C PRO A 15 13.57 10.68 -7.19
N LEU A 16 13.51 10.03 -6.03
CA LEU A 16 14.67 9.89 -5.17
C LEU A 16 15.84 9.23 -5.94
N ASP A 17 17.07 9.51 -5.51
CA ASP A 17 18.25 8.84 -6.06
C ASP A 17 18.07 7.31 -5.99
N PRO A 18 18.16 6.58 -7.12
CA PRO A 18 17.93 5.13 -7.15
C PRO A 18 18.86 4.33 -6.23
N SER A 19 20.08 4.82 -5.95
CA SER A 19 21.02 4.16 -5.04
C SER A 19 20.56 4.24 -3.59
N ILE A 20 20.09 5.42 -3.17
CA ILE A 20 19.49 5.65 -1.85
C ILE A 20 18.20 4.84 -1.70
N GLU A 21 17.36 4.85 -2.73
CA GLU A 21 16.12 4.07 -2.76
C GLU A 21 16.40 2.57 -2.60
N ALA A 22 17.39 2.03 -3.33
CA ALA A 22 17.76 0.62 -3.24
C ALA A 22 18.24 0.23 -1.83
N GLU A 23 19.09 1.07 -1.20
CA GLU A 23 19.58 0.86 0.17
C GLU A 23 18.41 0.81 1.18
N ILE A 24 17.46 1.73 1.04
CA ILE A 24 16.25 1.76 1.89
C ILE A 24 15.39 0.52 1.64
N LEU A 25 15.24 0.07 0.40
CA LEU A 25 14.43 -1.12 0.11
C LEU A 25 15.04 -2.40 0.69
N GLU A 26 16.37 -2.50 0.72
CA GLU A 26 17.10 -3.68 1.21
C GLU A 26 16.93 -3.87 2.73
N THR A 27 17.03 -2.79 3.51
CA THR A 27 17.12 -2.88 4.98
C THR A 27 16.10 -2.03 5.74
N GLY A 28 15.37 -1.15 5.06
CA GLY A 28 14.61 -0.06 5.67
C GLY A 28 13.28 -0.47 6.30
N LEU A 29 12.72 -1.64 6.00
CA LEU A 29 11.40 -2.01 6.53
C LEU A 29 11.37 -2.02 8.07
N ASN A 30 12.39 -2.61 8.69
CA ASN A 30 12.53 -2.60 10.15
C ASN A 30 12.77 -1.18 10.69
N ALA A 31 13.45 -0.31 9.93
CA ALA A 31 13.64 1.09 10.30
C ALA A 31 12.31 1.87 10.31
N PHE A 32 11.43 1.66 9.32
CA PHE A 32 10.09 2.25 9.28
C PHE A 32 9.24 1.82 10.48
N THR A 33 9.28 0.54 10.84
CA THR A 33 8.56 0.02 12.02
C THR A 33 9.11 0.63 13.32
N LYS A 34 10.43 0.63 13.50
CA LYS A 34 11.06 1.21 14.70
C LYS A 34 10.81 2.72 14.81
N LEU A 35 10.80 3.42 13.68
CA LEU A 35 10.48 4.85 13.65
C LEU A 35 9.02 5.06 14.10
N TYR A 36 8.08 4.25 13.63
CA TYR A 36 6.69 4.33 14.05
C TYR A 36 6.56 4.11 15.56
N GLU A 37 7.16 3.03 16.08
CA GLU A 37 7.14 2.71 17.51
C GLU A 37 7.79 3.81 18.38
N SER A 38 8.81 4.49 17.87
CA SER A 38 9.50 5.57 18.58
C SER A 38 8.70 6.89 18.55
N VAL A 39 7.96 7.16 17.47
CA VAL A 39 7.14 8.37 17.30
C VAL A 39 5.79 8.23 18.01
N PHE A 40 5.25 7.01 18.07
CA PHE A 40 3.90 6.73 18.60
C PHE A 40 3.65 7.28 20.02
N PRO A 41 4.58 7.11 20.98
CA PRO A 41 4.55 7.77 22.29
C PRO A 41 4.21 9.27 22.30
N PHE A 42 4.67 10.01 21.29
CA PHE A 42 4.48 11.47 21.20
C PHE A 42 3.09 11.86 20.67
N ALA A 43 2.37 10.92 20.06
CA ALA A 43 1.02 11.14 19.54
C ALA A 43 -0.07 10.79 20.58
N THR A 44 0.19 9.86 21.51
CA THR A 44 -0.84 9.31 22.39
C THR A 44 -0.98 10.00 23.76
N GLU A 45 -0.25 11.07 24.05
CA GLU A 45 -0.20 11.75 25.37
C GLU A 45 0.11 10.83 26.58
N GLU A 46 0.33 9.52 26.37
CA GLU A 46 0.56 8.52 27.42
C GLU A 46 1.91 8.73 28.13
N HIS A 47 2.81 9.48 27.51
CA HIS A 47 4.04 9.91 28.12
C HIS A 47 3.89 11.35 28.61
N GLY A 48 3.88 11.53 29.93
CA GLY A 48 4.10 12.84 30.57
C GLY A 48 5.50 13.42 30.30
N SER A 49 6.15 13.05 29.20
CA SER A 49 7.41 13.63 28.75
C SER A 49 7.15 15.08 28.39
N THR A 50 7.85 15.98 29.07
CA THR A 50 7.80 17.42 28.83
C THR A 50 8.42 17.81 27.49
N GLU A 51 9.01 16.85 26.78
CA GLU A 51 9.84 17.06 25.61
C GLU A 51 9.09 16.72 24.32
N SER A 52 9.06 17.69 23.40
CA SER A 52 8.42 17.55 22.11
C SER A 52 9.33 16.84 21.12
N ILE A 53 8.79 15.92 20.30
CA ILE A 53 9.56 15.29 19.22
C ILE A 53 10.15 16.33 18.24
N TRP A 54 9.50 17.49 18.09
CA TRP A 54 9.98 18.55 17.22
C TRP A 54 11.27 19.16 17.78
N THR A 55 11.37 19.33 19.09
CA THR A 55 12.60 19.75 19.77
C THR A 55 13.69 18.71 19.55
N PHE A 56 13.38 17.42 19.75
CA PHE A 56 14.31 16.33 19.51
C PHE A 56 14.86 16.34 18.06
N PHE A 57 13.99 16.58 17.07
CA PHE A 57 14.41 16.70 15.68
C PHE A 57 15.37 17.88 15.45
N ILE A 58 15.09 19.04 16.04
CA ILE A 58 15.95 20.21 15.93
C ILE A 58 17.32 19.93 16.57
N GLU A 59 17.34 19.42 17.80
CA GLU A 59 18.57 19.15 18.56
C GLU A 59 19.47 18.11 17.87
N ASN A 60 18.86 17.10 17.24
CA ASN A 60 19.58 16.05 16.54
C ASN A 60 19.79 16.35 15.05
N SER A 61 19.46 17.56 14.58
CA SER A 61 19.57 17.96 13.17
C SER A 61 18.81 17.03 12.20
N ILE A 62 17.70 16.46 12.66
CA ILE A 62 16.81 15.61 11.86
C ILE A 62 15.80 16.50 11.15
N SER A 63 15.84 16.51 9.82
CA SER A 63 14.90 17.30 9.03
C SER A 63 13.56 16.58 8.88
N HIS A 64 12.52 17.09 9.56
CA HIS A 64 11.15 16.64 9.32
C HIS A 64 10.74 16.82 7.85
N ARG A 65 11.25 17.88 7.18
CA ARG A 65 11.02 18.11 5.74
C ARG A 65 11.57 16.96 4.90
N ALA A 66 12.75 16.45 5.24
CA ALA A 66 13.35 15.31 4.54
C ALA A 66 12.55 14.02 4.79
N LEU A 67 12.09 13.79 6.03
CA LEU A 67 11.26 12.63 6.36
C LEU A 67 9.95 12.62 5.55
N VAL A 68 9.22 13.74 5.53
CA VAL A 68 7.96 13.84 4.78
C VAL A 68 8.19 13.70 3.27
N ALA A 69 9.27 14.29 2.73
CA ALA A 69 9.63 14.12 1.33
C ALA A 69 9.95 12.64 0.99
N LEU A 70 10.68 11.95 1.89
CA LEU A 70 10.95 10.52 1.73
C LEU A 70 9.67 9.68 1.75
N PHE A 71 8.76 9.97 2.68
CA PHE A 71 7.45 9.28 2.73
C PHE A 71 6.67 9.51 1.45
N TYR A 72 6.69 10.75 0.94
CA TYR A 72 6.05 11.09 -0.32
C TYR A 72 6.57 10.25 -1.50
N HIS A 73 7.88 10.03 -1.60
CA HIS A 73 8.46 9.21 -2.67
C HIS A 73 7.85 7.79 -2.71
N PHE A 74 7.77 7.12 -1.56
CA PHE A 74 7.19 5.78 -1.48
C PHE A 74 5.67 5.79 -1.72
N VAL A 75 4.97 6.79 -1.20
CA VAL A 75 3.54 6.98 -1.44
C VAL A 75 3.25 7.18 -2.94
N GLN A 76 3.96 8.12 -3.58
CA GLN A 76 3.82 8.42 -4.99
C GLN A 76 4.16 7.22 -5.88
N THR A 77 5.16 6.42 -5.49
CA THR A 77 5.58 5.24 -6.25
C THR A 77 4.48 4.18 -6.34
N VAL A 78 3.69 3.99 -5.27
CA VAL A 78 2.58 3.00 -5.25
C VAL A 78 1.38 3.41 -6.15
N HIS A 79 1.28 4.69 -6.49
CA HIS A 79 0.26 5.19 -7.42
C HIS A 79 0.55 4.83 -8.88
N LYS A 80 1.79 4.48 -9.22
CA LYS A 80 2.16 4.02 -10.56
C LYS A 80 1.49 2.67 -10.89
N LYS A 81 1.37 2.36 -12.20
CA LYS A 81 0.81 1.08 -12.66
C LYS A 81 1.77 -0.07 -12.32
N SER A 82 1.22 -1.23 -11.94
CA SER A 82 1.96 -2.50 -11.73
C SER A 82 3.20 -2.42 -10.82
N VAL A 83 3.00 -2.02 -9.56
CA VAL A 83 4.06 -1.87 -8.55
C VAL A 83 4.20 -3.15 -7.70
N SER A 84 5.43 -3.53 -7.34
CA SER A 84 5.76 -4.72 -6.56
C SER A 84 5.14 -4.69 -5.15
N VAL A 85 5.02 -5.85 -4.51
CA VAL A 85 4.48 -5.97 -3.15
C VAL A 85 5.33 -5.19 -2.14
N GLN A 86 6.66 -5.21 -2.29
CA GLN A 86 7.57 -4.48 -1.40
C GLN A 86 7.29 -2.98 -1.42
N TYR A 87 7.20 -2.37 -2.60
CA TYR A 87 6.87 -0.94 -2.70
C TYR A 87 5.50 -0.60 -2.11
N ARG A 88 4.50 -1.48 -2.26
CA ARG A 88 3.18 -1.29 -1.61
C ARG A 88 3.29 -1.28 -0.09
N GLN A 89 4.10 -2.18 0.46
CA GLN A 89 4.36 -2.23 1.90
C GLN A 89 5.04 -0.93 2.38
N TYR A 90 6.11 -0.49 1.72
CA TYR A 90 6.77 0.77 2.05
C TYR A 90 5.84 1.98 1.91
N GLY A 91 5.01 2.06 0.87
CA GLY A 91 4.04 3.13 0.70
C GLY A 91 2.97 3.14 1.81
N LEU A 92 2.55 1.99 2.31
CA LEU A 92 1.64 1.88 3.46
C LEU A 92 2.31 2.32 4.76
N HIS A 93 3.53 1.87 5.03
CA HIS A 93 4.27 2.32 6.21
C HIS A 93 4.55 3.83 6.16
N ALA A 94 4.93 4.36 5.00
CA ALA A 94 5.12 5.79 4.77
C ALA A 94 3.84 6.59 5.03
N ALA A 95 2.69 6.13 4.52
CA ALA A 95 1.40 6.76 4.79
C ALA A 95 1.04 6.74 6.28
N GLY A 96 1.25 5.60 6.96
CA GLY A 96 1.02 5.47 8.39
C GLY A 96 1.91 6.40 9.23
N LEU A 97 3.21 6.47 8.93
CA LEU A 97 4.14 7.40 9.58
C LEU A 97 3.78 8.86 9.33
N TYR A 98 3.33 9.20 8.12
CA TYR A 98 2.85 10.55 7.83
C TYR A 98 1.64 10.91 8.69
N PHE A 99 0.62 10.04 8.77
CA PHE A 99 -0.52 10.28 9.64
C PHE A 99 -0.12 10.39 11.11
N LEU A 100 0.78 9.54 11.57
CA LEU A 100 1.29 9.60 12.93
C LEU A 100 1.98 10.94 13.24
N LEU A 101 2.81 11.44 12.33
CA LEU A 101 3.42 12.78 12.48
C LEU A 101 2.39 13.91 12.51
N LEU A 102 1.25 13.76 11.81
CA LEU A 102 0.16 14.74 11.86
C LEU A 102 -0.57 14.74 13.20
N GLU A 103 -0.68 13.58 13.84
CA GLU A 103 -1.31 13.42 15.16
C GLU A 103 -0.46 14.01 16.28
N VAL A 104 0.87 14.09 16.12
CA VAL A 104 1.75 14.66 17.14
C VAL A 104 1.44 16.16 17.38
N PRO A 105 1.25 16.60 18.63
CA PRO A 105 1.04 18.01 18.96
C PRO A 105 2.15 18.90 18.41
N GLY A 106 1.78 19.96 17.69
CA GLY A 106 2.73 20.88 17.04
C GLY A 106 2.99 20.58 15.55
N SER A 107 2.38 19.55 14.97
CA SER A 107 2.48 19.21 13.54
C SER A 107 2.09 20.39 12.61
N VAL A 108 1.08 21.17 12.98
CA VAL A 108 0.64 22.37 12.25
C VAL A 108 1.67 23.49 12.31
N ALA A 109 2.26 23.74 13.49
CA ALA A 109 3.29 24.75 13.66
C ALA A 109 4.57 24.41 12.88
N ASN A 110 4.87 23.10 12.76
CA ASN A 110 5.98 22.58 11.95
C ASN A 110 5.62 22.36 10.47
N GLN A 111 4.46 22.84 10.02
CA GLN A 111 4.04 22.78 8.61
C GLN A 111 4.11 21.37 8.00
N VAL A 112 3.84 20.33 8.79
CA VAL A 112 3.92 18.93 8.33
C VAL A 112 2.74 18.59 7.40
N PHE A 113 1.60 19.25 7.58
CA PHE A 113 0.40 18.99 6.81
C PHE A 113 0.50 19.55 5.38
N HIS A 114 0.42 18.64 4.41
CA HIS A 114 0.21 18.97 2.99
C HIS A 114 -1.01 18.22 2.43
N GLN A 115 -1.92 18.98 1.83
CA GLN A 115 -3.18 18.44 1.29
C GLN A 115 -2.94 17.36 0.22
N VAL A 116 -2.02 17.61 -0.71
CA VAL A 116 -1.71 16.68 -1.82
C VAL A 116 -1.13 15.37 -1.28
N MET A 117 -0.20 15.44 -0.33
CA MET A 117 0.37 14.27 0.33
C MET A 117 -0.70 13.49 1.11
N PHE A 118 -1.55 14.20 1.86
CA PHE A 118 -2.66 13.60 2.60
C PHE A 118 -3.61 12.83 1.69
N ASP A 119 -4.04 13.43 0.59
CA ASP A 119 -4.93 12.78 -0.39
C ASP A 119 -4.28 11.52 -0.98
N LYS A 120 -2.99 11.58 -1.33
CA LYS A 120 -2.26 10.41 -1.85
C LYS A 120 -2.16 9.29 -0.82
N CYS A 121 -1.93 9.61 0.46
CA CYS A 121 -1.92 8.62 1.54
C CYS A 121 -3.30 7.95 1.68
N ILE A 122 -4.39 8.71 1.67
CA ILE A 122 -5.76 8.18 1.71
C ILE A 122 -6.05 7.28 0.50
N GLN A 123 -5.61 7.67 -0.70
CA GLN A 123 -5.80 6.84 -1.90
C GLN A 123 -5.08 5.49 -1.82
N ILE A 124 -3.87 5.42 -1.23
CA ILE A 124 -3.17 4.15 -1.00
C ILE A 124 -3.94 3.27 -0.02
N LEU A 125 -4.45 3.84 1.07
CA LEU A 125 -5.27 3.11 2.03
C LEU A 125 -6.51 2.53 1.35
N LYS A 126 -7.21 3.32 0.52
CA LYS A 126 -8.38 2.85 -0.25
C LYS A 126 -8.03 1.73 -1.22
N LYS A 127 -6.89 1.82 -1.91
CA LYS A 127 -6.44 0.80 -2.88
C LYS A 127 -5.94 -0.49 -2.21
N SER A 128 -5.39 -0.37 -1.02
CA SER A 128 -4.87 -1.49 -0.23
C SER A 128 -5.92 -2.08 0.70
N TRP A 129 -7.04 -1.38 0.90
CA TRP A 129 -8.17 -1.90 1.65
C TRP A 129 -8.63 -3.21 1.00
N PRO A 130 -8.95 -4.24 1.80
CA PRO A 130 -9.58 -5.43 1.27
C PRO A 130 -10.89 -5.00 0.60
N GLN A 131 -10.86 -4.86 -0.73
CA GLN A 131 -12.08 -4.70 -1.50
C GLN A 131 -12.91 -5.93 -1.14
N GLU A 132 -14.15 -5.75 -0.67
CA GLU A 132 -15.07 -6.86 -0.48
C GLU A 132 -15.01 -7.68 -1.76
N SER A 133 -14.32 -8.80 -1.67
CA SER A 133 -14.07 -9.62 -2.84
C SER A 133 -15.46 -9.96 -3.36
N ASN A 134 -15.64 -9.94 -4.66
CA ASN A 134 -16.79 -10.53 -5.30
C ASN A 134 -16.85 -12.02 -4.90
N LEU A 135 -17.33 -12.32 -3.68
CA LEU A 135 -17.52 -13.65 -3.10
C LEU A 135 -18.50 -14.49 -3.94
N ASN A 136 -19.08 -13.88 -4.98
CA ASN A 136 -19.96 -14.52 -5.94
C ASN A 136 -19.31 -14.97 -7.25
N ARG A 137 -18.01 -14.77 -7.48
CA ARG A 137 -17.37 -15.44 -8.62
C ARG A 137 -16.90 -16.82 -8.20
N LYS A 138 -17.88 -17.73 -8.05
CA LYS A 138 -17.67 -19.19 -8.00
C LYS A 138 -16.55 -19.55 -8.97
N ARG A 139 -15.41 -20.00 -8.43
CA ARG A 139 -14.40 -20.72 -9.21
C ARG A 139 -15.16 -21.80 -9.97
N LYS A 140 -15.15 -21.74 -11.31
CA LYS A 140 -15.66 -22.81 -12.15
C LYS A 140 -14.84 -24.03 -11.75
N LYS A 141 -15.45 -24.94 -10.98
CA LYS A 141 -14.85 -26.22 -10.60
C LYS A 141 -14.58 -26.95 -11.90
N GLU A 142 -13.33 -26.97 -12.34
CA GLU A 142 -12.91 -27.89 -13.39
C GLU A 142 -13.17 -29.29 -12.85
N GLN A 143 -14.20 -29.94 -13.39
CA GLN A 143 -14.44 -31.36 -13.15
C GLN A 143 -13.27 -32.13 -13.76
N PRO A 144 -12.57 -32.98 -13.01
CA PRO A 144 -11.65 -33.93 -13.62
C PRO A 144 -12.48 -34.95 -14.44
N LYS A 145 -12.11 -35.10 -15.71
CA LYS A 145 -12.57 -36.23 -16.54
C LYS A 145 -11.86 -37.48 -16.05
N ASN A 146 -12.52 -38.28 -15.22
CA ASN A 146 -12.05 -39.64 -14.94
C ASN A 146 -12.39 -40.56 -16.12
N SER A 147 -11.35 -41.17 -16.64
CA SER A 147 -11.35 -42.32 -17.54
C SER A 147 -11.78 -43.60 -16.82
N GLU A 148 -12.54 -44.42 -17.55
CA GLU A 148 -12.83 -45.85 -17.34
C GLU A 148 -13.79 -46.27 -16.21
N ALA A 149 -15.00 -46.69 -16.60
CA ALA A 149 -15.52 -48.05 -16.36
C ALA A 149 -16.98 -48.16 -16.86
N ASN A 150 -17.21 -48.98 -17.88
CA ASN A 150 -18.51 -49.59 -18.19
C ASN A 150 -18.52 -50.97 -17.48
N PRO A 151 -19.63 -51.44 -16.87
CA PRO A 151 -20.52 -52.28 -17.65
C PRO A 151 -22.02 -52.26 -17.26
N ARG A 152 -22.86 -52.42 -18.28
CA ARG A 152 -24.12 -53.21 -18.34
C ARG A 152 -25.33 -52.75 -17.50
N GLY A 153 -26.33 -52.18 -18.21
CA GLY A 153 -27.74 -52.15 -17.82
C GLY A 153 -28.65 -52.09 -19.06
N ASN A 154 -29.59 -53.02 -19.16
CA ASN A 154 -30.37 -53.42 -20.34
C ASN A 154 -31.24 -52.35 -21.06
N ARG A 155 -31.19 -52.42 -22.41
CA ARG A 155 -32.29 -52.39 -23.40
C ARG A 155 -33.49 -51.44 -23.19
N LYS A 156 -33.68 -50.53 -24.16
CA LYS A 156 -34.93 -50.44 -24.96
C LYS A 156 -34.63 -49.87 -26.36
N ARG A 157 -34.84 -50.70 -27.36
CA ARG A 157 -34.68 -50.46 -28.80
C ARG A 157 -35.99 -49.85 -29.31
N GLY A 158 -35.96 -48.70 -29.98
CA GLY A 158 -37.16 -48.05 -30.54
C GLY A 158 -36.86 -47.23 -31.79
N LYS A 159 -37.00 -47.89 -32.96
CA LYS A 159 -37.22 -47.45 -34.36
C LYS A 159 -36.51 -46.19 -34.94
N PRO A 160 -35.90 -46.29 -36.14
CA PRO A 160 -35.52 -45.12 -36.96
C PRO A 160 -36.71 -44.59 -37.79
N PRO A 161 -36.84 -43.28 -38.04
CA PRO A 161 -37.75 -42.76 -39.06
C PRO A 161 -37.14 -42.96 -40.46
N ARG A 162 -37.97 -43.49 -41.37
CA ARG A 162 -37.68 -43.72 -42.78
C ARG A 162 -37.87 -42.39 -43.53
N LYS A 163 -36.97 -42.10 -44.48
CA LYS A 163 -37.05 -40.98 -45.41
C LYS A 163 -38.25 -41.15 -46.36
N GLU A 164 -38.86 -40.05 -46.75
CA GLU A 164 -39.47 -39.86 -48.07
C GLU A 164 -38.88 -38.57 -48.67
N ASP A 165 -38.33 -38.72 -49.88
CA ASP A 165 -37.72 -37.70 -50.73
C ASP A 165 -38.80 -37.13 -51.69
N ILE A 166 -38.63 -35.85 -52.06
CA ILE A 166 -39.02 -35.12 -53.31
C ILE A 166 -40.40 -35.42 -53.93
#